data_AF-K6WAX4-F1
#
_entry.id   AF-K6WAX4-F1
#
_cell.length_a   1.000
_cell.length_b   1.000
_cell.length_c   1.000
_cell.angle_alpha   90.00
_cell.angle_beta   90.00
_cell.angle_gamma   90.00
#
_symmetry.space_group_name_H-M   'P 1'
#
loop_
_entity.id
_entity.type
_entity.pdbx_description
1 polymer ?
#
loop_
_entity_poly.entity_id
_entity_poly.type
_entity_poly.pdbx_seq_one_letter_code
_entity_poly.pdbx_strand_id
1 'polypeptide(L)'
;MASTEVEPVDTGWKHEPAEAPSARFGWHGQARKSFMIAGWFCVFALLAMTIGNHTGHVEDVWLVVIAAMLAGFIIRATVGHRGRWQS
;
A
#
# COMPACT_ATOMS: atom_id res chain seq x y z
N MET A 1 -13.14 -5.33 39.91
CA MET A 1 -12.46 -5.96 38.76
C MET A 1 -13.08 -5.35 37.51
N ALA A 2 -12.30 -4.67 36.67
CA ALA A 2 -12.80 -4.09 35.44
C ALA A 2 -13.04 -5.23 34.44
N SER A 3 -14.26 -5.31 33.90
CA SER A 3 -14.60 -6.27 32.86
C SER A 3 -13.78 -5.97 31.62
N THR A 4 -12.89 -6.86 31.21
CA THR A 4 -12.12 -6.75 29.95
C THR A 4 -12.95 -7.14 28.73
N GLU A 5 -14.23 -7.38 28.94
CA GLU A 5 -15.17 -7.88 27.94
C GLU A 5 -15.88 -6.66 27.34
N VAL A 6 -15.47 -6.28 26.14
CA VAL A 6 -16.16 -5.25 25.37
C VAL A 6 -17.34 -5.93 24.70
N GLU A 7 -18.56 -5.55 25.10
CA GLU A 7 -19.79 -5.98 24.46
C GLU A 7 -19.75 -5.65 22.96
N PRO A 8 -19.90 -6.64 22.06
CA PRO A 8 -19.94 -6.38 20.62
C PRO A 8 -21.20 -5.59 20.30
N VAL A 9 -21.03 -4.32 19.94
CA VAL A 9 -22.15 -3.46 19.57
C VAL A 9 -22.66 -3.85 18.18
N ASP A 10 -23.77 -4.57 18.13
CA ASP A 10 -24.43 -4.97 16.89
C ASP A 10 -25.23 -3.77 16.33
N THR A 11 -24.51 -2.86 15.67
CA THR A 11 -25.08 -1.65 15.06
C THR A 11 -25.81 -1.92 13.73
N GLY A 12 -25.94 -3.18 13.30
CA GLY A 12 -26.48 -3.54 11.98
C GLY A 12 -25.53 -3.24 10.81
N TRP A 13 -24.31 -2.79 11.12
CA TRP A 13 -23.22 -2.61 10.16
C TRP A 13 -22.15 -3.71 10.36
N LYS A 14 -21.39 -4.02 9.30
CA LYS A 14 -20.34 -5.06 9.27
C LYS A 14 -19.54 -5.12 10.59
N HIS A 15 -19.45 -6.32 11.18
CA HIS A 15 -18.62 -6.61 12.35
C HIS A 15 -17.21 -6.02 12.21
N GLU A 16 -16.73 -5.38 13.28
CA GLU A 16 -15.39 -4.79 13.32
C GLU A 16 -14.33 -5.89 13.13
N PRO A 17 -13.28 -5.65 12.32
CA PRO A 17 -12.18 -6.61 12.21
C PRO A 17 -11.50 -6.77 13.58
N ALA A 18 -11.28 -8.01 14.02
CA ALA A 18 -10.67 -8.31 15.33
C ALA A 18 -9.28 -7.68 15.52
N GLU A 19 -8.54 -7.45 14.42
CA GLU A 19 -7.24 -6.78 14.45
C GLU A 19 -7.32 -5.25 14.55
N ALA A 20 -8.49 -4.64 14.39
CA ALA A 20 -8.67 -3.19 14.47
C ALA A 20 -10.05 -2.79 15.06
N PRO A 21 -10.22 -2.90 16.39
CA PRO A 21 -11.47 -2.56 17.10
C PRO A 21 -11.79 -1.05 17.11
N SER A 22 -10.89 -0.18 16.64
CA SER A 22 -11.17 1.25 16.43
C SER A 22 -11.55 1.59 14.99
N ALA A 23 -11.83 0.59 14.15
CA ALA A 23 -12.16 0.81 12.74
C ALA A 23 -13.37 1.77 12.55
N ARG A 24 -14.25 1.88 13.55
CA ARG A 24 -15.38 2.81 13.55
C ARG A 24 -15.03 4.30 13.61
N PHE A 25 -13.81 4.69 14.03
CA PHE A 25 -13.39 6.10 14.05
C PHE A 25 -13.31 6.71 12.62
N GLY A 26 -13.47 5.89 11.58
CA GLY A 26 -13.79 6.32 10.23
C GLY A 26 -12.57 6.38 9.31
N TRP A 27 -11.37 6.59 9.85
CA TRP A 27 -10.13 6.61 9.06
C TRP A 27 -9.43 5.25 9.00
N HIS A 28 -10.22 4.17 8.88
CA HIS A 28 -9.71 2.81 8.86
C HIS A 28 -10.09 2.13 7.54
N GLY A 29 -9.17 2.22 6.58
CA GLY A 29 -9.39 1.64 5.26
C GLY A 29 -8.13 1.71 4.41
N GLN A 30 -7.42 0.60 4.27
CA GLN A 30 -6.32 0.50 3.31
C GLN A 30 -6.90 0.15 1.93
N ALA A 31 -7.20 1.17 1.10
CA ALA A 31 -7.61 0.95 -0.27
C ALA A 31 -6.44 0.46 -1.12
N ARG A 32 -6.21 -0.86 -1.12
CA ARG A 32 -5.08 -1.51 -1.80
C ARG A 32 -4.93 -1.09 -3.26
N LYS A 33 -6.06 -0.94 -3.98
CA LYS A 33 -6.08 -0.45 -5.36
C LYS A 33 -5.56 0.97 -5.48
N SER A 34 -5.98 1.88 -4.59
CA SER A 34 -5.52 3.27 -4.58
C SER A 34 -4.03 3.36 -4.31
N PHE A 35 -3.50 2.57 -3.36
CA PHE A 35 -2.06 2.50 -3.10
C PHE A 35 -1.26 1.94 -4.28
N MET A 36 -1.80 0.94 -5.00
CA MET A 36 -1.17 0.43 -6.22
C MET A 36 -1.10 1.48 -7.32
N ILE A 37 -2.21 2.22 -7.54
CA ILE A 37 -2.27 3.29 -8.54
C ILE A 37 -1.29 4.41 -8.17
N ALA A 38 -1.30 4.87 -6.91
CA ALA A 38 -0.37 5.88 -6.42
C ALA A 38 1.09 5.42 -6.54
N GLY A 39 1.39 4.16 -6.22
CA GLY A 39 2.71 3.57 -6.39
C GLY A 39 3.19 3.60 -7.84
N TRP A 40 2.35 3.15 -8.80
CA TRP A 40 2.68 3.23 -10.22
C TRP A 40 2.84 4.67 -10.71
N PHE A 41 2.00 5.59 -10.25
CA PHE A 41 2.15 7.01 -10.54
C PHE A 41 3.53 7.53 -10.11
N CYS A 42 4.00 7.19 -8.90
CA CYS A 42 5.34 7.56 -8.44
C CYS A 42 6.45 6.96 -9.32
N VAL A 43 6.32 5.70 -9.77
CA VAL A 43 7.27 5.10 -10.74
C VAL A 43 7.34 5.93 -12.02
N PHE A 44 6.20 6.27 -12.60
CA PHE A 44 6.15 7.10 -13.82
C PHE A 44 6.71 8.49 -13.60
N ALA A 45 6.41 9.13 -12.46
CA ALA A 45 6.94 10.44 -12.14
C ALA A 45 8.47 10.44 -12.03
N LEU A 46 9.06 9.44 -11.34
CA LEU A 46 10.51 9.29 -11.23
C LEU A 46 11.19 9.09 -12.59
N LEU A 47 10.57 8.30 -13.49
CA LEU A 47 11.08 8.11 -14.84
C LEU A 47 10.89 9.36 -15.70
N ALA A 48 9.81 10.13 -15.52
CA ALA A 48 9.64 11.40 -16.23
C ALA A 48 10.73 12.42 -15.84
N MET A 49 11.19 12.38 -14.59
CA MET A 49 12.27 13.24 -14.11
C MET A 49 13.63 12.95 -14.75
N THR A 50 13.82 11.81 -15.44
CA THR A 50 15.07 11.55 -16.19
C THR A 50 15.15 12.37 -17.49
N ILE A 51 14.05 12.97 -17.92
CA ILE A 51 13.98 13.77 -19.15
C ILE A 51 14.35 15.21 -18.80
N GLY A 52 15.63 15.57 -18.94
CA GLY A 52 16.12 16.90 -18.58
C GLY A 52 17.59 17.13 -18.95
N ASN A 53 18.14 18.26 -18.51
CA ASN A 53 19.54 18.65 -18.76
C ASN A 53 20.51 17.95 -17.79
N HIS A 54 20.53 16.62 -17.78
CA HIS A 54 21.41 15.84 -16.92
C HIS A 54 22.74 15.57 -17.63
N THR A 55 23.79 16.31 -17.26
CA THR A 55 25.13 16.15 -17.86
C THR A 55 25.95 15.05 -17.18
N GLY A 56 25.66 14.77 -15.90
CA GLY A 56 26.43 13.83 -15.08
C GLY A 56 25.89 12.40 -15.04
N HIS A 57 24.66 12.14 -15.52
CA HIS A 57 23.93 10.86 -15.52
C HIS A 57 23.81 10.12 -14.17
N VAL A 58 24.49 10.54 -13.10
CA VAL A 58 24.39 9.96 -11.76
C VAL A 58 22.97 10.11 -11.21
N GLU A 59 22.35 11.26 -11.41
CA GLU A 59 20.96 11.51 -11.02
C GLU A 59 19.99 10.56 -11.74
N ASP A 60 20.17 10.34 -13.04
CA ASP A 60 19.37 9.36 -13.81
C ASP A 60 19.51 7.94 -13.24
N VAL A 61 20.73 7.52 -12.90
CA VAL A 61 20.97 6.19 -12.31
C VAL A 61 20.21 6.04 -11.00
N TRP A 62 20.25 7.04 -10.12
CA TRP A 62 19.51 7.00 -8.86
C TRP A 62 18.00 7.00 -9.06
N LEU A 63 17.48 7.86 -9.96
CA LEU A 63 16.06 7.89 -10.29
C LEU A 63 15.57 6.54 -10.83
N VAL A 64 16.31 5.93 -11.75
CA VAL A 64 15.99 4.62 -12.33
C VAL A 64 16.07 3.51 -11.28
N VAL A 65 17.10 3.50 -10.43
CA VAL A 65 17.26 2.48 -9.38
C VAL A 65 16.10 2.56 -8.38
N ILE A 66 15.71 3.77 -7.94
CA ILE A 66 14.59 3.95 -7.01
C ILE A 66 13.27 3.56 -7.68
N ALA A 67 13.05 3.96 -8.93
CA ALA A 67 11.86 3.56 -9.69
C ALA A 67 11.76 2.04 -9.85
N ALA A 68 12.88 1.36 -10.15
CA ALA A 68 12.95 -0.09 -10.29
C ALA A 68 12.67 -0.81 -8.95
N MET A 69 13.21 -0.31 -7.84
CA MET A 69 12.92 -0.85 -6.51
C MET A 69 11.42 -0.74 -6.19
N LEU A 70 10.81 0.44 -6.42
CA LEU A 70 9.39 0.66 -6.15
C LEU A 70 8.49 -0.25 -7.00
N ALA A 71 8.79 -0.36 -8.30
CA ALA A 71 8.09 -1.29 -9.20
C ALA A 71 8.23 -2.75 -8.74
N GLY A 72 9.43 -3.15 -8.31
CA GLY A 72 9.69 -4.48 -7.75
C GLY A 72 8.83 -4.80 -6.52
N PHE A 73 8.68 -3.85 -5.60
CA PHE A 73 7.79 -4.01 -4.44
C PHE A 73 6.33 -4.19 -4.84
N ILE A 74 5.83 -3.38 -5.80
CA ILE A 74 4.45 -3.45 -6.28
C ILE A 74 4.18 -4.79 -6.97
N ILE A 75 5.11 -5.26 -7.80
CA ILE A 75 5.01 -6.57 -8.48
C ILE A 75 5.00 -7.70 -7.46
N ARG A 76 5.94 -7.72 -6.50
CA ARG A 76 5.98 -8.71 -5.41
C ARG A 76 4.68 -8.74 -4.62
N ALA A 77 4.18 -7.56 -4.26
CA ALA A 77 2.90 -7.43 -3.55
C ALA A 77 1.72 -7.93 -4.38
N THR A 78 1.78 -7.92 -5.71
CA THR A 78 0.70 -8.40 -6.57
C THR A 78 0.76 -9.92 -6.79
N VAL A 79 1.97 -10.48 -6.95
CA VAL A 79 2.19 -11.92 -7.16
C VAL A 79 1.92 -12.75 -5.91
N GLY A 80 2.31 -12.26 -4.72
CA GLY A 80 2.17 -12.99 -3.44
C GLY A 80 0.73 -13.32 -3.00
N HIS A 81 -0.29 -12.78 -3.67
CA HIS A 81 -1.70 -13.06 -3.37
C HIS A 81 -2.35 -14.11 -4.28
N ARG A 82 -1.65 -14.60 -5.31
CA ARG A 82 -2.22 -15.56 -6.28
C ARG A 82 -2.09 -17.02 -5.84
N GLY A 83 -1.44 -17.31 -4.70
CA GLY A 83 -1.12 -18.69 -4.29
C GLY A 83 -1.39 -19.05 -2.82
N ARG A 84 -2.10 -18.23 -2.04
CA ARG A 84 -2.25 -18.43 -0.58
C ARG A 84 -3.58 -19.03 -0.12
N TRP A 85 -4.39 -19.54 -1.06
CA TRP A 85 -5.73 -20.11 -0.79
C TRP A 85 -5.97 -21.41 -1.56
N GLN A 86 -4.94 -22.26 -1.67
CA GLN A 86 -5.06 -23.65 -2.13
C GLN A 86 -4.44 -24.57 -1.07
N SER A 87 -5.01 -24.58 0.13
CA SER A 87 -4.85 -25.64 1.15
C SER A 87 -5.99 -25.50 2.15
#